data_AF-A0A8S3T8T3-F1
#
_entry.id   AF-A0A8S3T8T3-F1
#
_cell.length_a   1.000
_cell.length_b   1.000
_cell.length_c   1.000
_cell.angle_alpha   90.00
_cell.angle_beta   90.00
_cell.angle_gamma   90.00
#
_symmetry.space_group_name_H-M   'P 1'
#
loop_
_entity.id
_entity.type
_entity.pdbx_description
1 polymer ?
#
loop_
_entity_poly.entity_id
_entity_poly.type
_entity_poly.pdbx_seq_one_letter_code
_entity_poly.pdbx_strand_id
1 'polypeptide(L)'
;MLKNRKKLANHKSGGIALGFKKYLDKYIKYIQSDCQFVLWFSIDKKVLDLPKDAIFGIIYIPPINTSYTSEDAFTEIEFELQNFCSKTNYITMLGDFNSRTGNLSDFYNIDKDSSFENNFTDYNELSDVDVLDELGIPRLRNSIDTVVNGYGRKFIDFCKNNRMFILNGRLEENKTGSPTSRNSSVIDYALSSTHFLYNICKLEVLNFCKLFSDVHSPLSLQLYTNNEINDKLLTEIFCCGDERVNKWENEKCNEYKNNIDRNKVDDICNRLSAYVNDVNNVTKYDMNNIVTDICDTLTESAKATFGTSTFNKTMFKCSKNQFSKDWYNKDCKKAQREFRKSKRLYKHYGSNIFKERLRQRAQSILSGVNNFEIYVEVYSAARSMLIDVPVYFIFIFIREAS
;
A
#
# COMPACT_ATOMS: atom_id res chain seq x y z
N MET A 1 4.38 -4.58 1.61
CA MET A 1 4.64 -5.93 1.05
C MET A 1 4.72 -5.85 -0.47
N LEU A 2 5.47 -6.74 -1.13
CA LEU A 2 5.70 -6.74 -2.59
C LEU A 2 5.46 -8.15 -3.16
N LYS A 3 4.58 -8.30 -4.16
CA LYS A 3 4.36 -9.53 -4.93
C LYS A 3 4.92 -9.33 -6.34
N ASN A 4 5.97 -10.07 -6.70
CA ASN A 4 6.65 -9.99 -8.00
C ASN A 4 6.18 -11.13 -8.92
N ARG A 5 6.11 -10.88 -10.24
CA ARG A 5 5.47 -11.81 -11.18
C ARG A 5 6.31 -12.96 -11.72
N LYS A 6 7.62 -12.75 -11.96
CA LYS A 6 8.62 -13.78 -12.30
C LYS A 6 9.99 -13.14 -12.52
N LYS A 7 11.07 -13.95 -12.47
CA LYS A 7 12.45 -13.58 -12.78
C LYS A 7 12.77 -14.06 -14.21
N LEU A 8 12.36 -13.29 -15.23
CA LEU A 8 12.55 -13.69 -16.64
C LEU A 8 13.74 -12.98 -17.32
N ALA A 9 14.35 -11.98 -16.68
CA ALA A 9 15.58 -11.32 -17.12
C ALA A 9 16.33 -10.72 -15.91
N ASN A 10 17.52 -10.14 -16.13
CA ASN A 10 18.30 -9.39 -15.12
C ASN A 10 17.52 -8.22 -14.46
N HIS A 11 16.33 -7.88 -14.96
CA HIS A 11 15.39 -6.94 -14.38
C HIS A 11 14.05 -7.63 -14.04
N LYS A 12 13.51 -7.36 -12.84
CA LYS A 12 12.15 -7.78 -12.44
C LYS A 12 11.14 -6.83 -13.08
N SER A 13 10.21 -7.34 -13.90
CA SER A 13 9.13 -6.56 -14.53
C SER A 13 7.77 -6.91 -13.93
N GLY A 14 6.93 -5.90 -13.73
CA GLY A 14 5.63 -5.99 -13.05
C GLY A 14 5.72 -6.21 -11.54
N GLY A 15 4.64 -5.87 -10.82
CA GLY A 15 4.54 -6.17 -9.39
C GLY A 15 3.42 -5.39 -8.70
N ILE A 16 2.87 -5.99 -7.65
CA ILE A 16 1.85 -5.38 -6.80
C ILE A 16 2.47 -5.08 -5.45
N ALA A 17 2.25 -3.86 -4.95
CA ALA A 17 2.71 -3.44 -3.65
C ALA A 17 1.53 -3.05 -2.76
N LEU A 18 1.52 -3.55 -1.53
CA LEU A 18 0.62 -3.09 -0.48
C LEU A 18 1.42 -2.26 0.54
N GLY A 19 1.01 -1.00 0.70
CA GLY A 19 1.53 -0.10 1.74
C GLY A 19 0.43 0.27 2.71
N PHE A 20 0.71 0.19 4.00
CA PHE A 20 -0.20 0.58 5.06
C PHE A 20 0.55 1.30 6.17
N LYS A 21 -0.20 2.00 7.04
CA LYS A 21 0.38 2.71 8.19
C LYS A 21 0.83 1.70 9.24
N LYS A 22 1.97 1.93 9.89
CA LYS A 22 2.57 1.01 10.88
C LYS A 22 1.58 0.57 11.97
N TYR A 23 0.69 1.45 12.42
CA TYR A 23 -0.30 1.11 13.45
C TYR A 23 -1.37 0.11 12.98
N LEU A 24 -1.55 -0.06 11.67
CA LEU A 24 -2.45 -1.06 11.09
C LEU A 24 -1.81 -2.45 10.96
N ASP A 25 -0.51 -2.59 11.21
CA ASP A 25 0.23 -3.83 10.99
C ASP A 25 -0.39 -5.03 11.72
N LYS A 26 -0.79 -4.84 12.98
CA LYS A 26 -1.46 -5.88 13.78
C LYS A 26 -2.87 -6.24 13.31
N TYR A 27 -3.48 -5.41 12.45
CA TYR A 27 -4.84 -5.60 11.95
C TYR A 27 -4.87 -6.04 10.48
N ILE A 28 -3.72 -6.08 9.80
CA ILE A 28 -3.63 -6.47 8.40
C ILE A 28 -2.99 -7.85 8.33
N LYS A 29 -3.72 -8.82 7.77
CA LYS A 29 -3.19 -10.16 7.54
C LYS A 29 -3.02 -10.39 6.06
N TYR A 30 -1.81 -10.76 5.66
CA TYR A 30 -1.55 -11.18 4.29
C TYR A 30 -2.18 -12.55 4.04
N ILE A 31 -2.82 -12.70 2.88
CA ILE A 31 -3.37 -13.98 2.44
C ILE A 31 -2.51 -14.47 1.29
N GLN A 32 -1.84 -15.61 1.52
CA GLN A 32 -1.03 -16.25 0.48
C GLN A 32 -1.92 -16.66 -0.69
N SER A 33 -1.46 -16.39 -1.89
CA SER A 33 -2.18 -16.65 -3.13
C SER A 33 -1.20 -16.96 -4.23
N ASP A 34 -1.54 -17.98 -5.01
CA ASP A 34 -0.76 -18.45 -6.15
C ASP A 34 -1.11 -17.65 -7.41
N CYS A 35 -2.29 -17.02 -7.45
CA CYS A 35 -2.69 -16.16 -8.56
C CYS A 35 -1.77 -14.93 -8.65
N GLN A 36 -1.06 -14.79 -9.76
CA GLN A 36 -0.12 -13.68 -9.98
C GLN A 36 -0.81 -12.33 -10.30
N PHE A 37 -2.13 -12.31 -10.47
CA PHE A 37 -2.92 -11.14 -10.85
C PHE A 37 -3.47 -10.35 -9.67
N VAL A 38 -3.41 -10.93 -8.48
CA VAL A 38 -3.99 -10.36 -7.28
C VAL A 38 -3.06 -10.50 -6.07
N LEU A 39 -3.05 -9.48 -5.22
CA LEU A 39 -2.51 -9.54 -3.87
C LEU A 39 -3.68 -9.45 -2.90
N TRP A 40 -3.92 -10.54 -2.16
CA TRP A 40 -4.96 -10.60 -1.15
C TRP A 40 -4.43 -10.24 0.23
N PHE A 41 -5.26 -9.54 0.99
CA PHE A 41 -5.06 -9.33 2.42
C PHE A 41 -6.42 -9.17 3.10
N SER A 42 -6.49 -9.42 4.40
CA SER A 42 -7.65 -9.06 5.20
C SER A 42 -7.36 -7.91 6.15
N ILE A 43 -8.40 -7.13 6.42
CA ILE A 43 -8.42 -6.15 7.49
C ILE A 43 -9.30 -6.72 8.61
N ASP A 44 -8.76 -6.73 9.83
CA ASP A 44 -9.46 -7.18 11.03
C ASP A 44 -10.78 -6.41 11.19
N LYS A 45 -11.84 -7.16 11.48
CA LYS A 45 -13.19 -6.64 11.64
C LYS A 45 -13.31 -5.49 12.63
N LYS A 46 -12.42 -5.43 13.63
CA LYS A 46 -12.35 -4.35 14.61
C LYS A 46 -12.02 -3.00 13.99
N VAL A 47 -11.31 -2.94 12.87
CA VAL A 47 -10.94 -1.67 12.22
C VAL A 47 -12.12 -1.06 11.49
N LEU A 48 -12.99 -1.88 10.92
CA LEU A 48 -14.10 -1.47 10.05
C LEU A 48 -15.47 -1.58 10.73
N ASP A 49 -15.50 -1.95 12.01
CA ASP A 49 -16.71 -2.26 12.78
C ASP A 49 -17.61 -3.28 12.06
N LEU A 50 -17.01 -4.41 11.69
CA LEU A 50 -17.68 -5.48 10.96
C LEU A 50 -17.91 -6.72 11.84
N PRO A 51 -18.91 -7.55 11.50
CA PRO A 51 -19.07 -8.86 12.14
C PRO A 51 -17.91 -9.84 11.84
N LYS A 52 -17.28 -9.67 10.67
CA LYS A 52 -16.21 -10.54 10.15
C LYS A 52 -15.12 -9.71 9.49
N ASP A 53 -13.92 -10.29 9.37
CA ASP A 53 -12.80 -9.65 8.68
C ASP A 53 -13.19 -9.36 7.22
N ALA A 54 -12.76 -8.20 6.73
CA ALA A 54 -12.97 -7.81 5.34
C ALA A 54 -11.78 -8.24 4.48
N ILE A 55 -12.03 -8.74 3.29
CA ILE A 55 -11.00 -9.20 2.34
C ILE A 55 -10.84 -8.19 1.21
N PHE A 56 -9.59 -7.88 0.89
CA PHE A 56 -9.20 -6.92 -0.12
C PHE A 56 -8.32 -7.60 -1.16
N GLY A 57 -8.67 -7.41 -2.44
CA GLY A 57 -7.85 -7.84 -3.58
C GLY A 57 -7.23 -6.66 -4.30
N ILE A 58 -5.90 -6.57 -4.31
CA ILE A 58 -5.19 -5.58 -5.13
C ILE A 58 -4.87 -6.18 -6.49
N ILE A 59 -5.43 -5.62 -7.55
CA ILE A 59 -5.41 -6.20 -8.89
C ILE A 59 -4.41 -5.51 -9.80
N TYR A 60 -3.72 -6.31 -10.60
CA TYR A 60 -3.03 -5.85 -11.80
C TYR A 60 -3.18 -6.91 -12.88
N ILE A 61 -3.90 -6.66 -13.96
CA ILE A 61 -3.96 -7.56 -15.12
C ILE A 61 -3.20 -6.88 -16.27
N PRO A 62 -2.21 -7.52 -16.91
CA PRO A 62 -1.46 -6.91 -18.00
C PRO A 62 -2.34 -6.61 -19.21
N PRO A 63 -2.05 -5.55 -19.99
CA PRO A 63 -2.77 -5.27 -21.23
C PRO A 63 -2.73 -6.46 -22.20
N ILE A 64 -3.78 -6.62 -23.02
CA ILE A 64 -4.01 -7.74 -23.97
C ILE A 64 -2.86 -7.95 -24.98
N ASN A 65 -2.04 -6.92 -25.22
CA ASN A 65 -0.98 -6.95 -26.23
C ASN A 65 0.43 -7.03 -25.62
N THR A 66 0.57 -7.59 -24.42
CA THR A 66 1.87 -7.72 -23.75
C THR A 66 2.30 -9.17 -23.67
N SER A 67 3.60 -9.41 -23.48
CA SER A 67 4.10 -10.78 -23.27
C SER A 67 3.64 -11.42 -21.95
N TYR A 68 2.94 -10.64 -21.10
CA TYR A 68 2.41 -11.08 -19.81
C TYR A 68 0.88 -11.27 -19.83
N THR A 69 0.24 -11.10 -20.98
CA THR A 69 -1.20 -11.35 -21.17
C THR A 69 -1.54 -12.78 -20.77
N SER A 70 -2.65 -12.95 -20.04
CA SER A 70 -3.24 -14.24 -19.74
C SER A 70 -4.74 -14.16 -20.03
N GLU A 71 -5.23 -15.08 -20.86
CA GLU A 71 -6.66 -15.16 -21.13
C GLU A 71 -7.47 -15.64 -19.92
N ASP A 72 -6.81 -16.31 -18.98
CA ASP A 72 -7.39 -16.95 -17.80
C ASP A 72 -7.29 -16.09 -16.54
N ALA A 73 -6.77 -14.85 -16.65
CA ALA A 73 -6.54 -13.98 -15.49
C ALA A 73 -7.79 -13.81 -14.61
N PHE A 74 -8.96 -13.60 -15.21
CA PHE A 74 -10.23 -13.48 -14.49
C PHE A 74 -10.64 -14.78 -13.81
N THR A 75 -10.47 -15.92 -14.48
CA THR A 75 -10.81 -17.25 -13.95
C THR A 75 -9.90 -17.63 -12.78
N GLU A 76 -8.60 -17.33 -12.84
CA GLU A 76 -7.68 -17.55 -11.72
C GLU A 76 -8.08 -16.72 -10.49
N ILE A 77 -8.43 -15.45 -10.70
CA ILE A 77 -8.89 -14.56 -9.63
C ILE A 77 -10.22 -15.07 -9.05
N GLU A 78 -11.15 -15.49 -9.91
CA GLU A 78 -12.48 -16.00 -9.54
C GLU A 78 -12.38 -17.26 -8.67
N PHE A 79 -11.49 -18.19 -9.02
CA PHE A 79 -11.26 -19.39 -8.22
C PHE A 79 -10.80 -19.08 -6.79
N GLU A 80 -9.90 -18.10 -6.63
CA GLU A 80 -9.50 -17.65 -5.30
C GLU A 80 -10.62 -16.90 -4.58
N LEU A 81 -11.40 -16.08 -5.29
CA LEU A 81 -12.54 -15.34 -4.73
C LEU A 81 -13.62 -16.27 -4.16
N GLN A 82 -13.97 -17.36 -4.86
CA GLN A 82 -14.95 -18.34 -4.39
C GLN A 82 -14.57 -18.94 -3.02
N ASN A 83 -13.28 -19.16 -2.77
CA ASN A 83 -12.81 -19.63 -1.47
C ASN A 83 -13.05 -18.62 -0.34
N PHE A 84 -13.09 -17.33 -0.65
CA PHE A 84 -13.34 -16.27 0.32
C PHE A 84 -14.82 -16.02 0.59
N CYS A 85 -15.67 -16.19 -0.43
CA CYS A 85 -17.13 -16.05 -0.28
C CYS A 85 -17.70 -17.01 0.79
N SER A 86 -17.08 -18.17 1.00
CA SER A 86 -17.45 -19.08 2.09
C SER A 86 -17.14 -18.54 3.50
N LYS A 87 -16.22 -17.58 3.62
CA LYS A 87 -15.70 -17.06 4.88
C LYS A 87 -16.36 -15.75 5.26
N THR A 88 -16.50 -14.83 4.32
CA THR A 88 -16.98 -13.47 4.54
C THR A 88 -17.73 -12.94 3.33
N ASN A 89 -18.74 -12.10 3.57
CA ASN A 89 -19.44 -11.35 2.52
C ASN A 89 -18.85 -9.94 2.35
N TYR A 90 -17.81 -9.59 3.14
CA TYR A 90 -17.18 -8.27 3.14
C TYR A 90 -15.95 -8.28 2.26
N ILE A 91 -16.14 -8.13 0.94
CA ILE A 91 -15.07 -8.25 -0.05
C ILE A 91 -15.05 -7.02 -0.95
N THR A 92 -13.85 -6.48 -1.17
CA THR A 92 -13.62 -5.42 -2.14
C THR A 92 -12.36 -5.70 -2.94
N MET A 93 -12.30 -5.20 -4.17
CA MET A 93 -11.15 -5.37 -5.04
C MET A 93 -10.85 -4.06 -5.73
N LEU A 94 -9.57 -3.75 -5.92
CA LEU A 94 -9.17 -2.51 -6.56
C LEU A 94 -7.85 -2.64 -7.30
N GLY A 95 -7.73 -1.93 -8.41
CA GLY A 95 -6.49 -1.88 -9.19
C GLY A 95 -6.73 -1.81 -10.69
N ASP A 96 -5.68 -2.08 -11.46
CA ASP A 96 -5.69 -1.99 -12.91
C ASP A 96 -6.10 -3.32 -13.53
N PHE A 97 -7.31 -3.37 -14.07
CA PHE A 97 -7.84 -4.56 -14.74
C PHE A 97 -7.47 -4.58 -16.23
N ASN A 98 -6.95 -3.48 -16.79
CA ASN A 98 -6.78 -3.27 -18.25
C ASN A 98 -8.04 -3.60 -19.07
N SER A 99 -9.20 -3.52 -18.42
CA SER A 99 -10.53 -3.77 -18.96
C SER A 99 -11.18 -2.46 -19.29
N ARG A 100 -11.69 -2.29 -20.51
CA ARG A 100 -12.56 -1.16 -20.85
C ARG A 100 -13.97 -1.71 -20.98
N THR A 101 -14.87 -1.30 -20.08
CA THR A 101 -16.21 -1.90 -19.96
C THR A 101 -17.32 -1.07 -20.59
N GLY A 102 -17.02 0.10 -21.16
CA GLY A 102 -18.04 0.99 -21.69
C GLY A 102 -19.06 1.37 -20.62
N ASN A 103 -20.35 1.24 -20.94
CA ASN A 103 -21.48 1.33 -20.00
C ASN A 103 -22.21 -0.01 -19.82
N LEU A 104 -21.53 -1.15 -20.05
CA LEU A 104 -22.10 -2.47 -19.79
C LEU A 104 -22.51 -2.63 -18.31
N SER A 105 -23.66 -3.26 -18.10
CA SER A 105 -24.19 -3.62 -16.78
C SER A 105 -23.36 -4.74 -16.16
N ASP A 106 -22.98 -4.56 -14.90
CA ASP A 106 -22.26 -5.49 -14.02
C ASP A 106 -23.20 -6.41 -13.21
N PHE A 107 -24.51 -6.33 -13.45
CA PHE A 107 -25.54 -7.21 -12.88
C PHE A 107 -26.48 -7.74 -13.96
N TYR A 108 -27.17 -8.84 -13.65
CA TYR A 108 -28.22 -9.40 -14.50
C TYR A 108 -29.49 -8.56 -14.42
N ASN A 109 -30.04 -8.17 -15.57
CA ASN A 109 -31.30 -7.44 -15.61
C ASN A 109 -32.42 -8.43 -15.90
N ILE A 110 -33.17 -8.82 -14.88
CA ILE A 110 -34.22 -9.85 -14.96
C ILE A 110 -35.24 -9.54 -16.06
N ASP A 111 -35.56 -8.27 -16.29
CA ASP A 111 -36.56 -7.84 -17.29
C ASP A 111 -36.02 -7.88 -18.74
N LYS A 112 -34.69 -7.88 -18.93
CA LYS A 112 -34.06 -7.83 -20.27
C LYS A 112 -33.31 -9.11 -20.63
N ASP A 113 -32.81 -9.83 -19.64
CA ASP A 113 -32.05 -11.06 -19.81
C ASP A 113 -33.05 -12.24 -19.77
N SER A 114 -33.83 -12.38 -20.85
CA SER A 114 -34.92 -13.36 -21.06
C SER A 114 -34.51 -14.85 -21.04
N SER A 115 -33.37 -15.17 -20.45
CA SER A 115 -32.84 -16.54 -20.30
C SER A 115 -33.12 -17.17 -18.93
N PHE A 116 -33.75 -16.42 -18.00
CA PHE A 116 -34.09 -16.87 -16.65
C PHE A 116 -35.57 -17.29 -16.51
N GLU A 117 -36.21 -17.74 -17.59
CA GLU A 117 -37.50 -18.42 -17.44
C GLU A 117 -37.31 -19.83 -16.87
N ASN A 118 -37.90 -20.02 -15.68
CA ASN A 118 -38.20 -21.27 -14.97
C ASN A 118 -37.14 -21.81 -14.01
N ASN A 119 -37.33 -21.53 -12.70
CA ASN A 119 -37.44 -22.53 -11.62
C ASN A 119 -36.97 -22.05 -10.23
N PHE A 120 -37.35 -20.87 -9.75
CA PHE A 120 -37.35 -20.63 -8.30
C PHE A 120 -38.59 -19.82 -7.88
N THR A 121 -39.61 -20.56 -7.46
CA THR A 121 -40.67 -20.10 -6.58
C THR A 121 -40.12 -19.94 -5.15
N ASP A 122 -40.62 -18.93 -4.44
CA ASP A 122 -40.30 -18.55 -3.05
C ASP A 122 -38.89 -18.00 -2.83
N TYR A 123 -38.79 -16.67 -2.63
CA TYR A 123 -38.28 -16.04 -1.40
C TYR A 123 -38.32 -14.51 -1.60
N ASN A 124 -38.85 -13.78 -0.62
CA ASN A 124 -38.76 -12.31 -0.50
C ASN A 124 -37.31 -11.86 -0.18
N GLU A 125 -36.31 -12.43 -0.83
CA GLU A 125 -34.93 -11.95 -0.74
C GLU A 125 -34.79 -10.73 -1.66
N LEU A 126 -34.42 -9.58 -1.07
CA LEU A 126 -33.95 -8.42 -1.84
C LEU A 126 -32.91 -8.90 -2.84
N SER A 127 -33.09 -8.58 -4.12
CA SER A 127 -32.05 -8.86 -5.10
C SER A 127 -30.79 -8.07 -4.70
N ASP A 128 -29.59 -8.59 -5.00
CA ASP A 128 -28.33 -7.88 -4.72
C ASP A 128 -28.33 -6.44 -5.31
N VAL A 129 -29.11 -6.22 -6.37
CA VAL A 129 -29.30 -4.92 -7.02
C VAL A 129 -30.16 -3.97 -6.20
N ASP A 130 -31.12 -4.48 -5.42
CA ASP A 130 -32.01 -3.63 -4.60
C ASP A 130 -31.26 -2.97 -3.44
N VAL A 131 -30.15 -3.56 -2.99
CA VAL A 131 -29.26 -2.92 -2.00
C VAL A 131 -28.65 -1.63 -2.54
N LEU A 132 -28.45 -1.53 -3.86
CA LEU A 132 -28.00 -0.27 -4.47
C LEU A 132 -29.04 0.83 -4.26
N ASP A 133 -30.33 0.51 -4.44
CA ASP A 133 -31.41 1.47 -4.25
C ASP A 133 -31.58 1.86 -2.79
N GLU A 134 -31.48 0.90 -1.86
CA GLU A 134 -31.51 1.15 -0.42
C GLU A 134 -30.45 2.16 0.00
N LEU A 135 -29.24 2.02 -0.55
CA LEU A 135 -28.10 2.90 -0.29
C LEU A 135 -28.13 4.21 -1.11
N GLY A 136 -29.14 4.41 -1.96
CA GLY A 136 -29.20 5.56 -2.87
C GLY A 136 -28.08 5.57 -3.93
N ILE A 137 -27.48 4.41 -4.20
CA ILE A 137 -26.44 4.22 -5.22
C ILE A 137 -27.13 3.95 -6.57
N PRO A 138 -26.82 4.70 -7.64
CA PRO A 138 -27.45 4.47 -8.94
C PRO A 138 -27.20 3.05 -9.45
N ARG A 139 -28.25 2.34 -9.90
CA ARG A 139 -28.14 1.01 -10.54
C ARG A 139 -27.29 1.02 -11.80
N LEU A 140 -27.35 2.08 -12.59
CA LEU A 140 -26.51 2.25 -13.77
C LEU A 140 -25.31 3.13 -13.44
N ARG A 141 -24.13 2.62 -13.76
CA ARG A 141 -22.88 3.38 -13.69
C ARG A 141 -22.75 4.32 -14.89
N ASN A 142 -22.18 5.48 -14.66
CA ASN A 142 -21.75 6.38 -15.72
C ASN A 142 -20.28 6.12 -16.05
N SER A 143 -19.94 6.14 -17.33
CA SER A 143 -18.55 6.19 -17.77
C SER A 143 -18.42 7.06 -19.01
N ILE A 144 -17.44 7.96 -19.00
CA ILE A 144 -17.10 8.71 -20.21
C ILE A 144 -16.33 7.85 -21.21
N ASP A 145 -15.71 6.75 -20.75
CA ASP A 145 -15.11 5.75 -21.62
C ASP A 145 -16.20 4.80 -22.12
N THR A 146 -16.66 5.01 -23.36
CA THR A 146 -17.69 4.18 -23.98
C THR A 146 -17.14 2.93 -24.67
N VAL A 147 -15.82 2.74 -24.71
CA VAL A 147 -15.20 1.63 -25.42
C VAL A 147 -15.29 0.34 -24.61
N VAL A 148 -15.57 -0.77 -25.30
CA VAL A 148 -15.56 -2.12 -24.73
C VAL A 148 -14.45 -2.95 -25.38
N ASN A 149 -13.51 -3.48 -24.59
CA ASN A 149 -12.49 -4.42 -25.08
C ASN A 149 -12.79 -5.88 -24.65
N GLY A 150 -11.96 -6.83 -25.08
CA GLY A 150 -12.14 -8.26 -24.78
C GLY A 150 -12.13 -8.56 -23.28
N TYR A 151 -11.19 -7.98 -22.53
CA TYR A 151 -11.17 -8.07 -21.08
C TYR A 151 -12.35 -7.37 -20.41
N GLY A 152 -12.85 -6.28 -21.00
CA GLY A 152 -14.05 -5.60 -20.53
C GLY A 152 -15.27 -6.52 -20.47
N ARG A 153 -15.46 -7.37 -21.48
CA ARG A 153 -16.54 -8.37 -21.48
C ARG A 153 -16.33 -9.42 -20.38
N LYS A 154 -15.13 -10.03 -20.33
CA LYS A 154 -14.77 -11.00 -19.28
C LYS A 154 -14.91 -10.43 -17.87
N PHE A 155 -14.56 -9.16 -17.69
CA PHE A 155 -14.66 -8.47 -16.41
C PHE A 155 -16.11 -8.23 -16.00
N ILE A 156 -16.98 -7.88 -16.94
CA ILE A 156 -18.42 -7.76 -16.69
C ILE A 156 -19.01 -9.11 -16.30
N ASP A 157 -18.64 -10.19 -16.99
CA ASP A 157 -19.10 -11.55 -16.65
C ASP A 157 -18.59 -11.96 -15.26
N PHE A 158 -17.33 -11.67 -14.95
CA PHE A 158 -16.75 -11.86 -13.61
C PHE A 158 -17.57 -11.14 -12.53
N CYS A 159 -17.93 -9.86 -12.74
CA CYS A 159 -18.73 -9.10 -11.79
C CYS A 159 -20.12 -9.74 -11.57
N LYS A 160 -20.81 -10.08 -12.66
CA LYS A 160 -22.14 -10.71 -12.62
C LYS A 160 -22.11 -12.06 -11.89
N ASN A 161 -21.16 -12.92 -12.21
CA ASN A 161 -21.05 -14.27 -11.64
C ASN A 161 -20.70 -14.24 -10.16
N ASN A 162 -19.94 -13.24 -9.72
CA ASN A 162 -19.48 -13.11 -8.34
C ASN A 162 -20.28 -12.09 -7.51
N ARG A 163 -21.37 -11.54 -8.06
CA ARG A 163 -22.24 -10.54 -7.40
C ARG A 163 -21.44 -9.35 -6.86
N MET A 164 -20.52 -8.86 -7.68
CA MET A 164 -19.64 -7.72 -7.38
C MET A 164 -20.07 -6.51 -8.22
N PHE A 165 -20.20 -5.35 -7.58
CA PHE A 165 -20.56 -4.10 -8.24
C PHE A 165 -19.33 -3.23 -8.50
N ILE A 166 -19.24 -2.68 -9.71
CA ILE A 166 -18.27 -1.67 -10.08
C ILE A 166 -18.70 -0.33 -9.47
N LEU A 167 -17.84 0.24 -8.62
CA LEU A 167 -18.12 1.49 -7.92
C LEU A 167 -17.85 2.75 -8.77
N ASN A 168 -16.92 2.65 -9.71
CA ASN A 168 -16.60 3.75 -10.63
C ASN A 168 -17.86 4.19 -11.37
N GLY A 169 -18.15 5.49 -11.38
CA GLY A 169 -19.34 6.02 -12.04
C GLY A 169 -20.64 5.98 -11.23
N ARG A 170 -20.63 5.48 -9.99
CA ARG A 170 -21.84 5.37 -9.14
C ARG A 170 -21.83 6.36 -7.97
N LEU A 171 -20.70 6.52 -7.28
CA LEU A 171 -20.58 7.35 -6.09
C LEU A 171 -20.38 8.83 -6.44
N GLU A 172 -20.86 9.73 -5.57
CA GLU A 172 -21.05 11.17 -5.88
C GLU A 172 -19.84 11.84 -6.52
N GLU A 173 -18.66 11.64 -5.95
CA GLU A 173 -17.42 12.29 -6.37
C GLU A 173 -16.79 11.65 -7.60
N ASN A 174 -17.36 10.54 -8.07
CA ASN A 174 -17.01 9.89 -9.33
C ASN A 174 -18.24 9.63 -10.22
N LYS A 175 -19.35 10.34 -10.03
CA LYS A 175 -20.60 10.17 -10.79
C LYS A 175 -20.45 10.33 -12.30
N THR A 176 -19.38 10.98 -12.78
CA THR A 176 -19.08 11.12 -14.22
C THR A 176 -18.38 9.89 -14.81
N GLY A 177 -17.82 9.01 -13.97
CA GLY A 177 -16.96 7.91 -14.42
C GLY A 177 -15.70 8.41 -15.08
N SER A 178 -14.98 9.28 -14.36
CA SER A 178 -13.77 9.95 -14.87
C SER A 178 -12.68 8.95 -15.29
N PRO A 179 -11.87 9.24 -16.32
CA PRO A 179 -10.82 8.36 -16.78
C PRO A 179 -9.77 8.12 -15.71
N THR A 180 -9.37 6.87 -15.57
CA THR A 180 -8.28 6.47 -14.69
C THR A 180 -6.96 6.32 -15.43
N SER A 181 -6.96 6.31 -16.76
CA SER A 181 -5.75 6.28 -17.58
C SER A 181 -5.82 7.22 -18.79
N ARG A 182 -4.70 7.92 -19.05
CA ARG A 182 -4.45 8.82 -20.20
C ARG A 182 -5.53 9.86 -20.47
N ASN A 183 -6.31 10.23 -19.45
CA ASN A 183 -7.50 11.09 -19.60
C ASN A 183 -8.52 10.58 -20.64
N SER A 184 -8.51 9.29 -20.97
CA SER A 184 -9.36 8.71 -22.02
C SER A 184 -9.99 7.39 -21.66
N SER A 185 -9.38 6.62 -20.77
CA SER A 185 -9.79 5.25 -20.49
C SER A 185 -10.09 5.04 -19.01
N VAL A 186 -11.11 4.23 -18.72
CA VAL A 186 -11.38 3.73 -17.38
C VAL A 186 -10.93 2.27 -17.38
N ILE A 187 -9.83 1.98 -16.67
CA ILE A 187 -9.23 0.65 -16.59
C ILE A 187 -8.82 0.28 -15.15
N ASP A 188 -8.58 1.27 -14.30
CA ASP A 188 -8.49 1.11 -12.86
C ASP A 188 -9.88 1.17 -12.22
N TYR A 189 -10.26 0.12 -11.51
CA TYR A 189 -11.59 -0.02 -10.91
C TYR A 189 -11.52 -0.28 -9.40
N ALA A 190 -12.60 0.07 -8.71
CA ALA A 190 -12.94 -0.46 -7.39
C ALA A 190 -14.24 -1.25 -7.49
N LEU A 191 -14.26 -2.43 -6.86
CA LEU A 191 -15.38 -3.35 -6.79
C LEU A 191 -15.83 -3.53 -5.35
N SER A 192 -17.11 -3.81 -5.13
CA SER A 192 -17.63 -4.19 -3.82
C SER A 192 -18.62 -5.33 -3.94
N SER A 193 -18.58 -6.25 -2.99
CA SER A 193 -19.71 -7.12 -2.71
C SER A 193 -20.87 -6.30 -2.14
N THR A 194 -22.09 -6.83 -2.26
CA THR A 194 -23.32 -6.21 -1.75
C THR A 194 -23.21 -5.78 -0.29
N HIS A 195 -22.73 -6.67 0.58
CA HIS A 195 -22.66 -6.40 2.02
C HIS A 195 -21.59 -5.36 2.39
N PHE A 196 -20.54 -5.23 1.58
CA PHE A 196 -19.46 -4.28 1.84
C PHE A 196 -19.80 -2.86 1.36
N LEU A 197 -20.85 -2.68 0.56
CA LEU A 197 -21.32 -1.37 0.10
C LEU A 197 -21.71 -0.45 1.26
N TYR A 198 -22.31 -1.00 2.33
CA TYR A 198 -22.65 -0.27 3.55
C TYR A 198 -21.44 0.40 4.22
N ASN A 199 -20.23 -0.11 3.98
CA ASN A 199 -18.99 0.41 4.55
C ASN A 199 -18.26 1.36 3.60
N ILE A 200 -18.78 1.64 2.41
CA ILE A 200 -18.14 2.53 1.45
C ILE A 200 -18.74 3.92 1.57
N CYS A 201 -17.88 4.88 1.86
CA CYS A 201 -18.25 6.29 1.97
C CYS A 201 -18.10 7.01 0.64
N LYS A 202 -16.95 6.85 -0.01
CA LYS A 202 -16.56 7.68 -1.14
C LYS A 202 -15.57 6.97 -2.06
N LEU A 203 -15.71 7.23 -3.36
CA LEU A 203 -14.71 6.87 -4.37
C LEU A 203 -14.36 8.11 -5.20
N GLU A 204 -13.07 8.38 -5.34
CA GLU A 204 -12.57 9.51 -6.13
C GLU A 204 -11.41 9.08 -7.03
N VAL A 205 -11.40 9.60 -8.26
CA VAL A 205 -10.23 9.54 -9.13
C VAL A 205 -9.43 10.82 -8.89
N LEU A 206 -8.26 10.68 -8.26
CA LEU A 206 -7.41 11.81 -7.93
C LEU A 206 -6.71 12.35 -9.18
N ASN A 207 -6.30 13.61 -9.12
CA ASN A 207 -5.59 14.26 -10.21
C ASN A 207 -4.35 13.49 -10.64
N PHE A 208 -4.19 13.32 -11.96
CA PHE A 208 -3.00 12.73 -12.54
C PHE A 208 -1.74 13.43 -12.04
N CYS A 209 -0.79 12.65 -11.54
CA CYS A 209 0.48 13.14 -11.05
C CYS A 209 1.61 12.39 -11.74
N LYS A 210 2.37 13.11 -12.58
CA LYS A 210 3.57 12.61 -13.25
C LYS A 210 4.64 12.09 -12.29
N LEU A 211 4.51 12.29 -10.98
CA LEU A 211 5.41 11.70 -9.98
C LEU A 211 5.05 10.25 -9.65
N PHE A 212 3.77 9.89 -9.73
CA PHE A 212 3.24 8.59 -9.30
C PHE A 212 2.99 7.64 -10.47
N SER A 213 2.70 8.17 -11.67
CA SER A 213 2.50 7.35 -12.86
C SER A 213 2.84 8.13 -14.14
N ASP A 214 3.09 7.40 -15.21
CA ASP A 214 3.20 7.88 -16.58
C ASP A 214 1.82 8.06 -17.24
N VAL A 215 0.86 7.20 -16.91
CA VAL A 215 -0.44 7.17 -17.58
C VAL A 215 -1.65 7.03 -16.65
N HIS A 216 -1.48 6.60 -15.39
CA HIS A 216 -2.60 6.35 -14.47
C HIS A 216 -2.84 7.49 -13.47
N SER A 217 -4.12 7.78 -13.24
CA SER A 217 -4.61 8.62 -12.15
C SER A 217 -4.92 7.74 -10.94
N PRO A 218 -4.51 8.11 -9.71
CA PRO A 218 -4.77 7.29 -8.53
C PRO A 218 -6.27 7.18 -8.23
N LEU A 219 -6.70 5.99 -7.83
CA LEU A 219 -8.05 5.75 -7.31
C LEU A 219 -8.02 5.77 -5.77
N SER A 220 -8.93 6.51 -5.15
CA SER A 220 -9.05 6.65 -3.69
C SER A 220 -10.41 6.15 -3.23
N LEU A 221 -10.44 5.06 -2.47
CA LEU A 221 -11.62 4.51 -1.81
C LEU A 221 -11.57 4.85 -0.32
N GLN A 222 -12.63 5.47 0.18
CA GLN A 222 -12.82 5.81 1.59
C GLN A 222 -13.93 4.95 2.19
N LEU A 223 -13.68 4.42 3.38
CA LEU A 223 -14.57 3.52 4.09
C LEU A 223 -15.09 4.16 5.37
N TYR A 224 -16.32 3.81 5.76
CA TYR A 224 -16.85 4.11 7.10
C TYR A 224 -16.17 3.22 8.14
N THR A 225 -15.92 3.82 9.30
CA THR A 225 -15.51 3.15 10.53
C THR A 225 -16.28 3.81 11.67
N ASN A 226 -17.06 3.03 12.43
CA ASN A 226 -17.79 3.52 13.60
C ASN A 226 -16.93 3.60 14.85
N ASN A 227 -15.66 3.23 14.75
CA ASN A 227 -14.79 3.44 15.88
C ASN A 227 -14.60 4.95 16.07
N GLU A 228 -15.22 5.47 17.13
CA GLU A 228 -14.39 5.91 18.25
C GLU A 228 -13.27 4.88 18.39
N ILE A 229 -12.17 5.05 17.64
CA ILE A 229 -10.94 4.38 17.99
C ILE A 229 -10.63 5.07 19.30
N ASN A 230 -11.10 4.45 20.38
CA ASN A 230 -11.21 4.96 21.74
C ASN A 230 -10.07 5.93 21.97
N ASP A 231 -10.27 7.09 22.59
CA ASP A 231 -9.14 7.98 22.88
C ASP A 231 -8.01 7.17 23.53
N LYS A 232 -8.27 6.08 24.25
CA LYS A 232 -7.27 5.07 24.65
C LYS A 232 -6.56 4.28 23.54
N LEU A 233 -7.24 3.81 22.50
CA LEU A 233 -6.67 3.04 21.39
C LEU A 233 -5.97 3.97 20.39
N LEU A 234 -6.48 5.18 20.11
CA LEU A 234 -5.74 6.23 19.40
C LEU A 234 -4.59 6.77 20.25
N THR A 235 -4.73 6.92 21.57
CA THR A 235 -3.62 7.26 22.47
C THR A 235 -2.64 6.10 22.54
N GLU A 236 -3.01 4.82 22.53
CA GLU A 236 -2.03 3.73 22.43
C GLU A 236 -1.39 3.63 21.02
N ILE A 237 -2.12 3.99 19.97
CA ILE A 237 -1.69 4.00 18.56
C ILE A 237 -0.83 5.23 18.22
N PHE A 238 -1.08 6.39 18.85
CA PHE A 238 -0.37 7.66 18.67
C PHE A 238 0.61 7.97 19.82
N CYS A 239 0.51 7.29 20.97
CA CYS A 239 1.47 7.35 22.10
C CYS A 239 2.47 6.18 22.11
N CYS A 240 2.51 5.35 21.07
CA CYS A 240 3.81 5.03 20.49
C CYS A 240 4.35 6.25 19.71
N GLY A 241 4.35 7.43 20.34
CA GLY A 241 5.46 8.32 20.12
C GLY A 241 6.62 7.53 20.69
N ASP A 242 7.44 6.94 19.82
CA ASP A 242 8.67 6.26 20.25
C ASP A 242 9.27 7.13 21.34
N GLU A 243 9.32 6.63 22.59
CA GLU A 243 10.03 7.32 23.64
C GLU A 243 11.45 7.45 23.16
N ARG A 244 11.79 8.63 22.64
CA ARG A 244 13.12 8.88 22.17
C ARG A 244 13.90 9.26 23.39
N VAL A 245 14.90 8.43 23.67
CA VAL A 245 16.00 8.81 24.54
C VAL A 245 16.49 10.17 24.06
N ASN A 246 16.63 11.12 24.98
CA ASN A 246 17.15 12.44 24.63
C ASN A 246 18.57 12.32 24.05
N LYS A 247 18.98 13.36 23.32
CA LYS A 247 20.25 13.35 22.60
C LYS A 247 21.42 13.08 23.57
N TRP A 248 22.38 12.27 23.14
CA TRP A 248 23.60 12.00 23.89
C TRP A 248 24.32 13.29 24.31
N GLU A 249 24.61 13.39 25.60
CA GLU A 249 25.39 14.47 26.21
C GLU A 249 26.73 13.88 26.70
N ASN A 250 27.84 14.30 26.07
CA ASN A 250 29.18 13.79 26.40
C ASN A 250 29.52 13.95 27.90
N GLU A 251 29.01 14.99 28.54
CA GLU A 251 29.22 15.28 29.96
C GLU A 251 28.64 14.19 30.87
N LYS A 252 27.59 13.48 30.42
CA LYS A 252 26.93 12.39 31.16
C LYS A 252 27.44 11.00 30.80
N CYS A 253 28.55 10.86 30.06
CA CYS A 253 29.02 9.53 29.62
C CYS A 253 29.37 8.58 30.79
N ASN A 254 29.84 9.12 31.92
CA ASN A 254 30.16 8.32 33.10
C ASN A 254 28.89 7.86 33.82
N GLU A 255 27.87 8.73 33.86
CA GLU A 255 26.55 8.39 34.39
C GLU A 255 25.89 7.29 33.55
N TYR A 256 26.00 7.38 32.21
CA TYR A 256 25.53 6.33 31.31
C TYR A 256 26.17 4.97 31.61
N LYS A 257 27.50 4.93 31.76
CA LYS A 257 28.23 3.70 32.11
C LYS A 257 27.79 3.12 33.46
N ASN A 258 27.49 3.99 34.43
CA ASN A 258 27.04 3.57 35.75
C ASN A 258 25.60 3.05 35.74
N ASN A 259 24.78 3.52 34.80
CA ASN A 259 23.40 3.07 34.60
C ASN A 259 23.28 1.80 33.75
N ILE A 260 24.38 1.22 33.27
CA ILE A 260 24.38 -0.11 32.64
C ILE A 260 24.16 -1.16 33.72
N ASP A 261 23.03 -1.87 33.62
CA ASP A 261 22.69 -2.95 34.53
C ASP A 261 23.65 -4.13 34.34
N ARG A 262 24.60 -4.24 35.27
CA ARG A 262 25.62 -5.30 35.24
C ARG A 262 25.00 -6.69 35.37
N ASN A 263 23.89 -6.84 36.09
CA ASN A 263 23.26 -8.15 36.25
C ASN A 263 22.70 -8.66 34.91
N LYS A 264 22.10 -7.75 34.12
CA LYS A 264 21.63 -8.08 32.76
C LYS A 264 22.80 -8.43 31.83
N VAL A 265 23.89 -7.67 31.92
CA VAL A 265 25.10 -7.96 31.13
C VAL A 265 25.67 -9.33 31.49
N ASP A 266 25.75 -9.65 32.77
CA ASP A 266 26.25 -10.95 33.24
C ASP A 266 25.34 -12.10 32.78
N ASP A 267 24.01 -11.94 32.81
CA ASP A 267 23.07 -12.93 32.29
C ASP A 267 23.24 -13.18 30.77
N ILE A 268 23.38 -12.10 30.00
CA ILE A 268 23.66 -12.18 28.55
C ILE A 268 24.99 -12.91 28.31
N CYS A 269 26.05 -12.59 29.06
CA CYS A 269 27.35 -13.24 28.97
C CYS A 269 27.29 -14.73 29.32
N ASN A 270 26.53 -15.11 30.35
CA ASN A 270 26.34 -16.50 30.75
C ASN A 270 25.60 -17.30 29.67
N ARG A 271 24.54 -16.75 29.09
CA ARG A 271 23.79 -17.37 28.00
C ARG A 271 24.62 -17.52 26.73
N LEU A 272 25.39 -16.50 26.36
CA LEU A 272 26.33 -16.58 25.24
C LEU A 272 27.40 -17.66 25.47
N SER A 273 27.93 -17.76 26.69
CA SER A 273 28.91 -18.80 27.04
C SER A 273 28.31 -20.20 26.96
N ALA A 274 27.04 -20.37 27.37
CA ALA A 274 26.32 -21.63 27.21
C ALA A 274 26.14 -22.00 25.73
N TYR A 275 25.80 -21.03 24.87
CA TYR A 275 25.63 -21.25 23.42
C TYR A 275 26.93 -21.59 22.70
N VAL A 276 28.06 -21.02 23.14
CA VAL A 276 29.39 -21.38 22.59
C VAL A 276 29.73 -22.84 22.90
N ASN A 277 29.24 -23.38 24.03
CA ASN A 277 29.49 -24.76 24.43
C ASN A 277 28.51 -25.77 23.77
N ASP A 278 27.39 -25.31 23.20
CA ASP A 278 26.38 -26.16 22.54
C ASP A 278 25.87 -25.54 21.22
N VAL A 279 26.78 -25.24 20.31
CA VAL A 279 26.52 -24.50 19.06
C VAL A 279 25.47 -25.19 18.16
N ASN A 280 25.36 -26.51 18.23
CA ASN A 280 24.46 -27.28 17.36
C ASN A 280 22.97 -27.14 17.72
N ASN A 281 22.66 -26.65 18.93
CA ASN A 281 21.29 -26.47 19.41
C ASN A 281 20.84 -25.00 19.41
N VAL A 282 21.69 -24.07 18.97
CA VAL A 282 21.37 -22.63 18.94
C VAL A 282 20.53 -22.31 17.71
N THR A 283 19.33 -21.77 17.92
CA THR A 283 18.45 -21.36 16.83
C THR A 283 18.62 -19.88 16.49
N LYS A 284 18.08 -19.47 15.33
CA LYS A 284 17.96 -18.05 14.97
C LYS A 284 17.14 -17.25 15.99
N TYR A 285 16.16 -17.90 16.64
CA TYR A 285 15.34 -17.27 17.67
C TYR A 285 16.16 -16.92 18.91
N ASP A 286 17.04 -17.81 19.35
CA ASP A 286 17.91 -17.59 20.51
C ASP A 286 18.86 -16.40 20.29
N MET A 287 19.45 -16.30 19.10
CA MET A 287 20.31 -15.17 18.74
C MET A 287 19.54 -13.85 18.66
N ASN A 288 18.32 -13.85 18.14
CA ASN A 288 17.48 -12.66 18.12
C ASN A 288 17.11 -12.19 19.53
N ASN A 289 16.87 -13.11 20.47
CA ASN A 289 16.61 -12.76 21.86
C ASN A 289 17.84 -12.10 22.49
N ILE A 290 19.05 -12.64 22.28
CA ILE A 290 20.29 -12.01 22.78
C ILE A 290 20.47 -10.60 22.23
N VAL A 291 20.25 -10.39 20.92
CA VAL A 291 20.34 -9.06 20.31
C VAL A 291 19.31 -8.10 20.91
N THR A 292 18.10 -8.59 21.18
CA THR A 292 17.04 -7.81 21.82
C THR A 292 17.44 -7.40 23.24
N ASP A 293 17.92 -8.36 24.04
CA ASP A 293 18.34 -8.11 25.43
C ASP A 293 19.51 -7.11 25.52
N ILE A 294 20.46 -7.16 24.57
CA ILE A 294 21.56 -6.18 24.47
C ILE A 294 20.99 -4.79 24.13
N CYS A 295 20.11 -4.71 23.12
CA CYS A 295 19.49 -3.45 22.72
C CYS A 295 18.69 -2.82 23.87
N ASP A 296 17.93 -3.63 24.59
CA ASP A 296 17.09 -3.18 25.70
C ASP A 296 17.95 -2.71 26.87
N THR A 297 18.99 -3.46 27.23
CA THR A 297 19.95 -3.07 28.29
C THR A 297 20.57 -1.71 27.98
N LEU A 298 21.08 -1.52 26.75
CA LEU A 298 21.71 -0.25 26.36
C LEU A 298 20.70 0.91 26.28
N THR A 299 19.47 0.63 25.85
CA THR A 299 18.41 1.63 25.69
C THR A 299 17.86 2.07 27.04
N GLU A 300 17.63 1.16 27.98
CA GLU A 300 17.17 1.46 29.33
C GLU A 300 18.20 2.30 30.10
N SER A 301 19.48 1.97 30.02
CA SER A 301 20.55 2.79 30.59
C SER A 301 20.56 4.20 30.00
N ALA A 302 20.25 4.31 28.70
CA ALA A 302 20.21 5.59 28.02
C ALA A 302 18.97 6.39 28.46
N LYS A 303 17.81 5.75 28.61
CA LYS A 303 16.59 6.35 29.18
C LYS A 303 16.83 6.85 30.61
N ALA A 304 17.50 6.06 31.45
CA ALA A 304 17.82 6.44 32.82
C ALA A 304 18.75 7.66 32.89
N THR A 305 19.71 7.76 31.96
CA THR A 305 20.74 8.81 31.97
C THR A 305 20.30 10.11 31.30
N PHE A 306 19.67 10.00 30.13
CA PHE A 306 19.32 11.15 29.30
C PHE A 306 17.86 11.55 29.46
N GLY A 307 17.04 10.71 30.10
CA GLY A 307 15.60 10.86 30.14
C GLY A 307 14.95 10.52 28.79
N THR A 308 13.62 10.55 28.77
CA THR A 308 12.80 10.39 27.57
C THR A 308 12.09 11.69 27.25
N SER A 309 11.90 11.96 25.96
CA SER A 309 10.96 12.98 25.51
C SER A 309 9.77 12.32 24.83
N THR A 310 8.57 12.68 25.28
CA THR A 310 7.34 12.35 24.59
C THR A 310 7.13 13.36 23.47
N PHE A 311 7.09 12.88 22.23
CA PHE A 311 6.77 13.72 21.09
C PHE A 311 5.26 13.97 21.06
N ASN A 312 4.77 14.89 21.91
CA ASN A 312 3.42 15.42 21.75
C ASN A 312 3.37 16.18 20.43
N LYS A 313 2.70 15.62 19.42
CA LYS A 313 2.28 16.37 18.24
C LYS A 313 1.22 17.37 18.70
N THR A 314 1.63 18.47 19.29
CA THR A 314 0.82 19.67 19.28
C THR A 314 0.55 20.02 17.82
N MET A 315 -0.73 20.29 17.51
CA MET A 315 -1.19 20.76 16.21
C MET A 315 -0.37 21.98 15.78
N PHE A 316 0.69 21.77 15.01
CA PHE A 316 1.45 22.89 14.46
C PHE A 316 0.85 23.34 13.14
N LYS A 317 0.15 24.47 13.25
CA LYS A 317 -0.03 25.46 12.19
C LYS A 317 1.24 25.57 11.35
N CYS A 318 0.99 25.58 10.05
CA CYS A 318 1.97 25.77 8.99
C CYS A 318 2.89 26.97 9.29
N SER A 319 4.18 26.72 9.51
CA SER A 319 5.22 27.73 9.31
C SER A 319 6.47 27.09 8.72
N LYS A 320 7.08 27.81 7.78
CA LYS A 320 8.10 27.35 6.84
C LYS A 320 9.47 27.19 7.53
N ASN A 321 10.25 26.22 7.02
CA ASN A 321 11.71 26.05 7.14
C ASN A 321 12.25 25.57 8.51
N GLN A 322 13.25 24.69 8.67
CA GLN A 322 14.12 23.93 7.76
C GLN A 322 14.91 22.93 8.64
N PHE A 323 14.65 21.62 8.55
CA PHE A 323 15.45 20.62 9.26
C PHE A 323 16.68 20.21 8.44
N SER A 324 17.86 20.42 9.01
CA SER A 324 19.12 19.83 8.56
C SER A 324 19.10 18.33 8.87
N LYS A 325 18.96 17.49 7.84
CA LYS A 325 19.00 16.02 7.98
C LYS A 325 20.47 15.53 8.00
N ASP A 326 20.81 14.65 8.93
CA ASP A 326 22.19 14.14 9.15
C ASP A 326 22.74 13.33 7.97
N TRP A 327 21.88 12.69 7.17
CA TRP A 327 22.27 12.00 5.93
C TRP A 327 22.50 12.97 4.74
N TYR A 328 22.11 14.24 4.88
CA TYR A 328 22.30 15.28 3.87
C TYR A 328 23.44 16.23 4.28
N ASN A 329 24.62 15.63 4.41
CA ASN A 329 25.85 16.28 4.85
C ASN A 329 26.41 17.26 3.78
N LYS A 330 27.52 17.93 4.11
CA LYS A 330 28.17 18.92 3.20
C LYS A 330 28.54 18.30 1.85
N ASP A 331 28.87 17.01 1.81
CA ASP A 331 29.26 16.31 0.59
C ASP A 331 28.05 15.99 -0.30
N CYS A 332 26.92 15.57 0.29
CA CYS A 332 25.64 15.44 -0.42
C CYS A 332 25.17 16.77 -1.01
N LYS A 333 25.30 17.88 -0.25
CA LYS A 333 24.99 19.23 -0.73
C LYS A 333 25.90 19.67 -1.88
N LYS A 334 27.20 19.36 -1.79
CA LYS A 334 28.20 19.67 -2.82
C LYS A 334 27.92 18.87 -4.09
N ALA A 335 27.70 17.56 -3.99
CA ALA A 335 27.39 16.68 -5.11
C ALA A 335 26.08 17.10 -5.82
N GLN A 336 25.04 17.45 -5.06
CA GLN A 336 23.78 17.94 -5.62
C GLN A 336 23.94 19.29 -6.34
N ARG A 337 24.73 20.22 -5.80
CA ARG A 337 25.03 21.50 -6.46
C ARG A 337 25.76 21.29 -7.79
N GLU A 338 26.77 20.42 -7.81
CA GLU A 338 27.55 20.14 -9.02
C GLU A 338 26.72 19.40 -10.09
N PHE A 339 25.82 18.50 -9.68
CA PHE A 339 24.84 17.89 -10.58
C PHE A 339 23.90 18.94 -11.19
N ARG A 340 23.35 19.87 -10.37
CA ARG A 340 22.47 20.94 -10.85
C ARG A 340 23.18 21.93 -11.77
N LYS A 341 24.46 22.23 -11.54
CA LYS A 341 25.28 23.03 -12.47
C LYS A 341 25.47 22.31 -13.80
N SER A 342 25.85 21.03 -13.76
CA SER A 342 26.05 20.21 -14.97
C SER A 342 24.76 20.04 -15.77
N LYS A 343 23.61 19.92 -15.10
CA LYS A 343 22.29 19.83 -15.74
C LYS A 343 21.91 21.13 -16.45
N ARG A 344 22.24 22.29 -15.86
CA ARG A 344 22.03 23.60 -16.49
C ARG A 344 22.92 23.79 -17.71
N LEU A 345 24.18 23.41 -17.62
CA LEU A 345 25.12 23.45 -18.76
C LEU A 345 24.67 22.53 -19.89
N TYR A 346 24.23 21.30 -19.58
CA TYR A 346 23.67 20.40 -20.59
C TYR A 346 22.39 20.97 -21.23
N LYS A 347 21.48 21.54 -20.43
CA LYS A 347 20.25 22.16 -20.97
C LYS A 347 20.56 23.36 -21.89
N HIS A 348 21.62 24.11 -21.60
CA HIS A 348 21.95 25.31 -22.36
C HIS A 348 22.79 25.03 -23.61
N TYR A 349 23.72 24.08 -23.54
CA TYR A 349 24.69 23.82 -24.62
C TYR A 349 24.49 22.49 -25.34
N GLY A 350 23.70 21.56 -24.80
CA GLY A 350 23.26 20.32 -25.47
C GLY A 350 24.35 19.29 -25.84
N SER A 351 25.62 19.56 -25.57
CA SER A 351 26.73 18.72 -26.08
C SER A 351 26.90 17.40 -25.33
N ASN A 352 27.43 16.39 -26.03
CA ASN A 352 27.74 15.08 -25.45
C ASN A 352 28.74 15.16 -24.28
N ILE A 353 29.65 16.15 -24.30
CA ILE A 353 30.60 16.38 -23.20
C ILE A 353 29.87 16.76 -21.91
N PHE A 354 28.81 17.59 -22.00
CA PHE A 354 28.01 17.96 -20.84
C PHE A 354 27.08 16.84 -20.38
N LYS A 355 26.62 16.00 -21.32
CA LYS A 355 25.84 14.79 -21.02
C LYS A 355 26.66 13.79 -20.21
N GLU A 356 27.93 13.60 -20.57
CA GLU A 356 28.80 12.64 -19.87
C GLU A 356 29.26 13.16 -18.50
N ARG A 357 29.53 14.47 -18.39
CA ARG A 357 29.75 15.10 -17.08
C ARG A 357 28.53 15.00 -16.18
N LEU A 358 27.31 15.15 -16.72
CA LEU A 358 26.08 14.99 -15.95
C LEU A 358 25.93 13.57 -15.40
N ARG A 359 26.26 12.54 -16.20
CA ARG A 359 26.23 11.13 -15.78
C ARG A 359 27.25 10.82 -14.67
N GLN A 360 28.49 11.27 -14.82
CA GLN A 360 29.53 11.08 -13.80
C GLN A 360 29.15 11.74 -12.46
N ARG A 361 28.57 12.95 -12.49
CA ARG A 361 28.11 13.64 -11.28
C ARG A 361 26.88 13.00 -10.65
N ALA A 362 26.05 12.30 -11.44
CA ALA A 362 24.94 11.51 -10.90
C ALA A 362 25.45 10.26 -10.14
N GLN A 363 26.46 9.57 -10.66
CA GLN A 363 27.06 8.40 -10.00
C GLN A 363 27.72 8.75 -8.65
N SER A 364 28.37 9.91 -8.56
CA SER A 364 28.96 10.39 -7.30
C SER A 364 27.94 10.66 -6.19
N ILE A 365 26.66 10.89 -6.53
CA ILE A 365 25.58 11.00 -5.53
C ILE A 365 25.20 9.62 -5.01
N LEU A 366 25.27 8.58 -5.84
CA LEU A 366 24.87 7.21 -5.51
C LEU A 366 25.89 6.50 -4.61
N SER A 367 27.18 6.72 -4.82
CA SER A 367 28.24 6.10 -4.00
C SER A 367 28.24 6.57 -2.54
N GLY A 368 27.58 7.69 -2.23
CA GLY A 368 27.46 8.22 -0.87
C GLY A 368 26.28 7.67 -0.04
N VAL A 369 25.42 6.84 -0.62
CA VAL A 369 24.12 6.42 -0.01
C VAL A 369 24.14 4.96 0.48
N ASN A 370 25.27 4.25 0.40
CA ASN A 370 25.36 2.79 0.55
C ASN A 370 25.38 2.20 1.98
N ASN A 371 24.91 2.89 3.03
CA ASN A 371 24.77 2.30 4.36
C ASN A 371 23.38 2.59 4.96
N PHE A 372 22.72 1.51 5.41
CA PHE A 372 21.50 1.40 6.25
C PHE A 372 20.13 1.09 5.62
N GLU A 373 19.46 0.19 6.35
CA GLU A 373 18.11 -0.37 6.24
C GLU A 373 16.97 0.64 6.53
N ILE A 374 15.86 0.39 5.83
CA ILE A 374 14.45 0.74 6.11
C ILE A 374 13.92 2.16 5.75
N TYR A 375 13.02 2.11 4.76
CA TYR A 375 11.71 2.76 4.55
C TYR A 375 11.50 4.29 4.44
N VAL A 376 10.56 4.59 3.54
CA VAL A 376 9.86 5.85 3.19
C VAL A 376 10.60 6.90 2.35
N GLU A 377 11.94 6.99 2.34
CA GLU A 377 12.66 7.83 1.35
C GLU A 377 13.34 7.05 0.21
N VAL A 378 13.11 5.73 0.12
CA VAL A 378 13.54 4.90 -1.02
C VAL A 378 12.86 5.36 -2.33
N TYR A 379 11.70 6.02 -2.26
CA TYR A 379 10.90 6.35 -3.43
C TYR A 379 11.51 7.43 -4.36
N SER A 380 12.30 8.35 -3.82
CA SER A 380 12.98 9.36 -4.64
C SER A 380 14.28 8.83 -5.27
N ALA A 381 14.98 7.91 -4.56
CA ALA A 381 16.20 7.27 -5.04
C ALA A 381 15.90 6.12 -6.03
N ALA A 382 14.88 5.29 -5.75
CA ALA A 382 14.43 4.20 -6.63
C ALA A 382 13.95 4.72 -8.00
N ARG A 383 13.42 5.94 -8.06
CA ARG A 383 13.03 6.57 -9.33
C ARG A 383 14.21 6.98 -10.22
N SER A 384 15.44 7.05 -9.69
CA SER A 384 16.63 7.17 -10.54
C SER A 384 17.19 5.81 -10.99
N MET A 385 16.72 4.71 -10.40
CA MET A 385 17.26 3.36 -10.59
C MET A 385 16.31 2.38 -11.29
N LEU A 386 15.02 2.70 -11.42
CA LEU A 386 14.03 1.85 -12.09
C LEU A 386 13.42 2.61 -13.28
N ILE A 387 14.24 2.72 -14.32
CA ILE A 387 13.75 2.89 -15.68
C ILE A 387 13.18 1.51 -16.06
N ASP A 388 11.91 1.46 -16.47
CA ASP A 388 11.19 0.32 -17.07
C ASP A 388 10.36 -0.65 -16.20
N VAL A 389 9.77 -0.24 -15.06
CA VAL A 389 8.76 -1.08 -14.38
C VAL A 389 7.53 -0.28 -13.90
N PRO A 390 6.30 -0.60 -14.36
CA PRO A 390 5.08 -0.06 -13.76
C PRO A 390 4.82 -0.76 -12.43
N VAL A 391 4.80 0.01 -11.33
CA VAL A 391 4.38 -0.44 -10.00
C VAL A 391 3.13 0.34 -9.63
N TYR A 392 2.02 -0.35 -9.37
CA TYR A 392 0.76 0.26 -8.98
C TYR A 392 0.74 0.53 -7.48
N PHE A 393 0.34 1.74 -7.10
CA PHE A 393 0.22 2.17 -5.71
C PHE A 393 -1.24 2.44 -5.41
N ILE A 394 -1.79 1.65 -4.50
CA ILE A 394 -3.11 1.90 -3.91
C ILE A 394 -2.90 2.52 -2.54
N PHE A 395 -3.47 3.69 -2.35
CA PHE A 395 -3.50 4.39 -1.08
C PHE A 395 -4.87 4.18 -0.46
N ILE A 396 -4.95 3.35 0.58
CA ILE A 396 -6.16 3.24 1.40
C ILE A 396 -6.10 4.39 2.42
N PHE A 397 -6.94 5.40 2.21
CA PHE A 397 -7.13 6.48 3.17
C PHE A 397 -8.35 6.15 4.02
N ILE A 398 -8.11 5.66 5.25
CA ILE A 398 -9.15 5.58 6.28
C ILE A 398 -9.27 6.99 6.85
N ARG A 399 -10.44 7.62 6.67
CA ARG A 399 -10.74 8.95 7.18
C ARG A 399 -12.00 8.85 8.02
N GLU A 400 -11.93 9.36 9.24
CA GLU A 400 -13.04 9.40 10.20
C GLU A 400 -14.22 10.17 9.61
N ALA A 401 -15.44 9.69 9.89
CA ALA A 401 -16.65 10.48 9.72
C ALA A 401 -16.68 11.51 10.84
N SER A 402 -16.80 12.78 10.47
CA SER A 402 -16.93 13.92 11.39
C SER A 402 -18.33 14.03 11.97
#